data_AF-A0A1V3N420-F1
#
_entry.id   AF-A0A1V3N420-F1
#
_cell.length_a   1.000
_cell.length_b   1.000
_cell.length_c   1.000
_cell.angle_alpha   90.00
_cell.angle_beta   90.00
_cell.angle_gamma   90.00
#
_symmetry.space_group_name_H-M   'P 1'
#
loop_
_entity.id
_entity.type
_entity.pdbx_description
1 polymer ?
#
loop_
_entity_poly.entity_id
_entity_poly.type
_entity_poly.pdbx_seq_one_letter_code
_entity_poly.pdbx_strand_id
1 'polypeptide(L)'
;MNTKIQHKKKTDLGQTFPIRLMIILLSIALVACKKENPVVLDPNLNGIVRELIPSDSLNDWILQEFTKPYNISIDYKYDAPRYPFFLETNYQAVRLELVKPFLISFNKSFIEVFNEVSGSKSFIQQYSPKNLVLVGSAGSVAGVADGYGTIFLFGMNTNSVSFGTIYHEIMHTLNIRKGIPPYFTEISLADYREADWEWRVTANDDGFVSAYASRSVTEDMAEVFSNFVTNHDRFEQLLQNPKGGKKIQRKADALAQFLSQEYHIDLEQLRLQYETSLQ
;
A
#
# COMPACT_ATOMS: atom_id res chain seq x y z
N MET A 1 73.20 -20.19 59.04
CA MET A 1 72.97 -19.67 57.68
C MET A 1 71.95 -20.57 56.98
N ASN A 2 70.76 -20.00 56.88
CA ASN A 2 69.48 -20.40 56.27
C ASN A 2 69.46 -21.66 55.37
N THR A 3 68.92 -22.78 55.88
CA THR A 3 67.51 -23.32 55.78
C THR A 3 67.23 -24.07 54.46
N LYS A 4 67.20 -25.41 54.38
CA LYS A 4 66.18 -26.42 54.81
C LYS A 4 64.81 -26.16 54.12
N ILE A 5 64.22 -27.03 53.27
CA ILE A 5 63.40 -28.25 53.54
C ILE A 5 62.78 -28.66 52.17
N GLN A 6 63.00 -29.85 51.59
CA GLN A 6 62.28 -31.13 51.76
C GLN A 6 60.79 -31.19 51.32
N HIS A 7 60.56 -32.01 50.27
CA HIS A 7 59.47 -33.01 50.09
C HIS A 7 57.97 -32.64 49.79
N LYS A 8 57.53 -33.20 48.63
CA LYS A 8 56.39 -34.13 48.42
C LYS A 8 54.94 -33.60 48.21
N LYS A 9 54.38 -34.04 47.05
CA LYS A 9 53.02 -34.55 46.72
C LYS A 9 51.74 -33.66 46.84
N LYS A 10 51.03 -33.70 45.70
CA LYS A 10 49.58 -33.96 45.45
C LYS A 10 48.54 -32.85 45.67
N THR A 11 47.48 -33.00 44.85
CA THR A 11 46.10 -32.46 44.89
C THR A 11 45.95 -30.96 44.65
N ASP A 12 44.90 -30.44 44.02
CA ASP A 12 43.83 -30.85 43.09
C ASP A 12 43.08 -29.53 42.74
N LEU A 13 42.20 -29.53 41.75
CA LEU A 13 41.26 -28.48 41.34
C LEU A 13 41.81 -27.21 40.67
N GLY A 14 41.42 -27.06 39.40
CA GLY A 14 41.46 -25.78 38.68
C GLY A 14 40.92 -25.94 37.26
N GLN A 15 39.60 -26.08 37.13
CA GLN A 15 38.91 -25.93 35.84
C GLN A 15 39.23 -24.54 35.26
N THR A 16 39.81 -24.51 34.06
CA THR A 16 39.95 -23.29 33.25
C THR A 16 39.32 -23.51 31.87
N PHE A 17 38.25 -22.75 31.60
CA PHE A 17 37.65 -22.42 30.28
C PHE A 17 38.71 -21.92 29.26
N PRO A 18 38.41 -21.63 27.97
CA PRO A 18 37.36 -22.10 27.04
C PRO A 18 37.92 -22.51 25.66
N ILE A 19 37.24 -23.41 24.92
CA ILE A 19 37.44 -23.54 23.46
C ILE A 19 36.21 -22.95 22.77
N ARG A 20 36.36 -21.70 22.31
CA ARG A 20 35.48 -21.07 21.33
C ARG A 20 36.06 -21.33 19.94
N LEU A 21 35.38 -22.13 19.13
CA LEU A 21 35.29 -21.86 17.69
C LEU A 21 34.01 -22.51 17.16
N MET A 22 32.96 -21.69 17.11
CA MET A 22 31.64 -22.02 16.63
C MET A 22 31.59 -21.65 15.15
N ILE A 23 31.58 -22.66 14.27
CA ILE A 23 31.27 -22.46 12.84
C ILE A 23 29.75 -22.40 12.75
N ILE A 24 29.23 -21.18 12.61
CA ILE A 24 27.81 -20.91 12.34
C ILE A 24 27.62 -21.10 10.83
N LEU A 25 26.98 -22.20 10.44
CA LEU A 25 26.41 -22.32 9.10
C LEU A 25 25.09 -21.54 9.07
N LEU A 26 25.09 -20.56 8.17
CA LEU A 26 24.03 -19.62 7.87
C LEU A 26 22.88 -20.34 7.14
N SER A 27 21.81 -20.67 7.87
CA SER A 27 20.54 -21.11 7.29
C SER A 27 19.65 -19.87 7.11
N ILE A 28 19.77 -19.24 5.94
CA ILE A 28 18.91 -18.14 5.49
C ILE A 28 17.46 -18.63 5.46
N ALA A 29 16.61 -17.98 6.23
CA ALA A 29 15.17 -18.06 6.10
C ALA A 29 14.76 -17.46 4.74
N LEU A 30 14.41 -18.30 3.78
CA LEU A 30 13.64 -17.90 2.61
C LEU A 30 12.16 -17.88 3.00
N VAL A 31 11.72 -16.83 3.68
CA VAL A 31 10.31 -16.44 3.64
C VAL A 31 10.16 -15.60 2.37
N ALA A 32 9.75 -16.26 1.29
CA ALA A 32 9.33 -15.59 0.09
C ALA A 32 8.18 -14.64 0.41
N CYS A 33 8.32 -13.36 0.01
CA CYS A 33 7.19 -12.44 -0.08
C CYS A 33 6.03 -13.14 -0.80
N LYS A 34 4.89 -13.27 -0.11
CA LYS A 34 3.62 -13.58 -0.75
C LYS A 34 3.40 -12.45 -1.77
N LYS A 35 3.49 -12.76 -3.07
CA LYS A 35 3.03 -11.85 -4.12
C LYS A 35 1.58 -11.52 -3.79
N GLU A 36 1.30 -10.24 -3.57
CA GLU A 36 -0.07 -9.74 -3.64
C GLU A 36 -0.64 -10.18 -4.99
N ASN A 37 -1.89 -10.65 -5.00
CA ASN A 37 -2.50 -11.13 -6.23
C ASN A 37 -2.47 -9.97 -7.23
N PRO A 38 -1.72 -10.08 -8.35
CA PRO A 38 -1.81 -9.07 -9.38
C PRO A 38 -3.27 -9.01 -9.81
N VAL A 39 -3.80 -7.79 -9.92
CA VAL A 39 -5.12 -7.58 -10.51
C VAL A 39 -5.11 -8.30 -11.85
N VAL A 40 -5.93 -9.35 -11.95
CA VAL A 40 -6.10 -10.07 -13.20
C VAL A 40 -6.89 -9.13 -14.09
N LEU A 41 -6.18 -8.46 -15.02
CA LEU A 41 -6.83 -7.77 -16.12
C LEU A 41 -7.76 -8.80 -16.77
N ASP A 42 -9.07 -8.52 -16.79
CA ASP A 42 -10.08 -9.43 -17.31
C ASP A 42 -9.62 -10.00 -18.68
N PRO A 43 -9.35 -11.31 -18.78
CA PRO A 43 -8.88 -11.92 -20.02
C PRO A 43 -9.96 -11.92 -21.12
N ASN A 44 -11.20 -11.53 -20.82
CA ASN A 44 -12.26 -11.32 -21.81
C ASN A 44 -12.31 -9.89 -22.40
N LEU A 45 -11.45 -8.97 -21.94
CA LEU A 45 -11.20 -7.69 -22.63
C LEU A 45 -10.35 -7.84 -23.90
N ASN A 46 -9.96 -9.06 -24.26
CA ASN A 46 -9.20 -9.39 -25.48
C ASN A 46 -9.97 -9.17 -26.80
N GLY A 47 -11.22 -8.67 -26.75
CA GLY A 47 -12.03 -8.35 -27.93
C GLY A 47 -11.88 -6.92 -28.47
N ILE A 48 -11.27 -5.99 -27.73
CA ILE A 48 -11.19 -4.57 -28.15
C ILE A 48 -9.83 -4.30 -28.80
N VAL A 49 -9.75 -4.71 -30.08
CA VAL A 49 -8.97 -4.15 -31.20
C VAL A 49 -7.55 -3.62 -30.86
N ARG A 50 -6.55 -4.37 -31.35
CA ARG A 50 -5.16 -3.97 -31.63
C ARG A 50 -5.06 -2.87 -32.71
N GLU A 51 -5.83 -1.81 -32.60
CA GLU A 51 -5.55 -0.58 -33.34
C GLU A 51 -4.78 0.31 -32.39
N LEU A 52 -3.59 0.72 -32.83
CA LEU A 52 -2.87 1.82 -32.22
C LEU A 52 -3.82 3.01 -32.19
N ILE A 53 -4.48 3.22 -31.05
CA ILE A 53 -5.43 4.31 -30.88
C ILE A 53 -4.64 5.58 -31.19
N PRO A 54 -4.99 6.34 -32.26
CA PRO A 54 -4.34 7.62 -32.50
C PRO A 54 -4.40 8.43 -31.21
N SER A 55 -3.29 9.05 -30.82
CA SER A 55 -3.20 9.79 -29.55
C SER A 55 -4.41 10.70 -29.32
N ASP A 56 -4.94 11.27 -30.41
CA ASP A 56 -6.05 12.21 -30.40
C ASP A 56 -7.38 11.54 -30.02
N SER A 57 -7.66 10.31 -30.50
CA SER A 57 -8.88 9.59 -30.10
C SER A 57 -8.80 9.01 -28.68
N LEU A 58 -7.58 8.70 -28.18
CA LEU A 58 -7.40 8.34 -26.77
C LEU A 58 -7.58 9.56 -25.86
N ASN A 59 -7.00 10.72 -26.22
CA ASN A 59 -7.13 11.95 -25.43
C ASN A 59 -8.57 12.43 -25.38
N ASP A 60 -9.29 12.38 -26.51
CA ASP A 60 -10.71 12.73 -26.55
C ASP A 60 -11.53 11.80 -25.66
N TRP A 61 -11.27 10.49 -25.70
CA TRP A 61 -11.92 9.54 -24.81
C TRP A 61 -11.62 9.83 -23.34
N ILE A 62 -10.35 10.06 -22.98
CA ILE A 62 -9.96 10.42 -21.61
C ILE A 62 -10.67 11.71 -21.14
N LEU A 63 -10.73 12.71 -22.01
CA LEU A 63 -11.39 13.99 -21.72
C LEU A 63 -12.88 13.79 -21.40
N GLN A 64 -13.57 12.92 -22.14
CA GLN A 64 -15.00 12.68 -21.97
C GLN A 64 -15.31 11.76 -20.78
N GLU A 65 -14.51 10.73 -20.55
CA GLU A 65 -14.78 9.74 -19.50
C GLU A 65 -14.27 10.18 -18.11
N PHE A 66 -13.14 10.89 -18.04
CA PHE A 66 -12.47 11.21 -16.77
C PHE A 66 -12.44 12.70 -16.48
N THR A 67 -11.93 13.50 -17.42
CA THR A 67 -11.65 14.91 -17.12
C THR A 67 -12.92 15.74 -16.98
N LYS A 68 -13.86 15.66 -17.94
CA LYS A 68 -15.11 16.42 -17.84
C LYS A 68 -16.02 15.97 -16.69
N PRO A 69 -16.25 14.66 -16.45
CA PRO A 69 -17.21 14.26 -15.43
C PRO A 69 -16.64 14.33 -14.01
N TYR A 70 -15.32 14.18 -13.83
CA TYR A 70 -14.71 13.99 -12.51
C TYR A 70 -13.57 14.96 -12.19
N ASN A 71 -13.13 15.78 -13.16
CA ASN A 71 -11.96 16.64 -13.04
C ASN A 71 -10.68 15.85 -12.70
N ILE A 72 -10.52 14.70 -13.36
CA ILE A 72 -9.33 13.85 -13.27
C ILE A 72 -8.54 14.00 -14.57
N SER A 73 -7.31 14.48 -14.47
CA SER A 73 -6.35 14.50 -15.58
C SER A 73 -5.55 13.21 -15.59
N ILE A 74 -5.37 12.61 -16.77
CA ILE A 74 -4.53 11.43 -16.95
C ILE A 74 -3.32 11.83 -17.78
N ASP A 75 -2.13 11.69 -17.20
CA ASP A 75 -0.87 11.84 -17.90
C ASP A 75 -0.25 10.45 -18.13
N TYR A 76 -0.23 10.02 -19.38
CA TYR A 76 0.43 8.79 -19.82
C TYR A 76 1.56 9.08 -20.82
N LYS A 77 1.72 10.35 -21.19
CA LYS A 77 2.76 10.83 -22.10
C LYS A 77 3.92 11.25 -21.22
N TYR A 78 4.81 10.29 -20.95
CA TYR A 78 6.00 10.49 -20.13
C TYR A 78 6.72 11.82 -20.48
N ASP A 79 6.55 12.83 -19.63
CA ASP A 79 7.16 14.16 -19.74
C ASP A 79 8.16 14.32 -18.60
N ALA A 80 9.37 13.77 -18.78
CA ALA A 80 10.41 13.79 -17.77
C ALA A 80 10.78 15.21 -17.27
N PRO A 81 10.84 16.27 -18.12
CA PRO A 81 10.99 17.65 -17.66
C PRO A 81 9.91 18.12 -16.66
N ARG A 82 8.67 17.62 -16.78
CA ARG A 82 7.56 17.99 -15.91
C ARG A 82 7.68 17.38 -14.51
N TYR A 83 8.39 16.27 -14.38
CA TYR A 83 8.53 15.51 -13.14
C TYR A 83 10.01 15.25 -12.83
N PRO A 84 10.72 16.19 -12.18
CA PRO A 84 12.17 16.12 -11.99
C PRO A 84 12.68 14.84 -11.33
N PHE A 85 11.89 14.22 -10.44
CA PHE A 85 12.22 12.93 -9.83
C PHE A 85 12.41 11.79 -10.86
N PHE A 86 11.78 11.88 -12.04
CA PHE A 86 11.93 10.89 -13.11
C PHE A 86 13.24 11.01 -13.89
N LEU A 87 13.94 12.14 -13.79
CA LEU A 87 15.22 12.35 -14.47
C LEU A 87 16.36 11.56 -13.80
N GLU A 88 16.22 11.24 -12.51
CA GLU A 88 17.26 10.58 -11.71
C GLU A 88 17.19 9.04 -11.76
N THR A 89 16.04 8.49 -12.17
CA THR A 89 15.66 7.08 -11.94
C THR A 89 15.46 6.25 -13.21
N ASN A 90 15.61 6.84 -14.39
CA ASN A 90 15.48 6.17 -15.70
C ASN A 90 14.17 5.38 -15.86
N TYR A 91 13.05 5.97 -15.46
CA TYR A 91 11.73 5.35 -15.62
C TYR A 91 11.31 5.25 -17.10
N GLN A 92 10.58 4.19 -17.42
CA GLN A 92 10.07 3.93 -18.76
C GLN A 92 8.66 4.48 -18.93
N ALA A 93 8.37 4.98 -20.14
CA ALA A 93 7.02 5.31 -20.55
C ALA A 93 6.10 4.07 -20.50
N VAL A 94 4.83 4.29 -20.18
CA VAL A 94 3.80 3.25 -20.30
C VAL A 94 3.59 2.90 -21.77
N ARG A 95 3.43 1.61 -22.07
CA ARG A 95 3.05 1.17 -23.41
C ARG A 95 1.61 1.62 -23.71
N LEU A 96 1.41 2.29 -24.84
CA LEU A 96 0.15 2.96 -25.17
C LEU A 96 -1.06 2.00 -25.17
N GLU A 97 -0.86 0.76 -25.61
CA GLU A 97 -1.90 -0.26 -25.65
C GLU A 97 -2.41 -0.68 -24.27
N LEU A 98 -1.68 -0.35 -23.19
CA LEU A 98 -2.09 -0.65 -21.82
C LEU A 98 -2.88 0.48 -21.15
N VAL A 99 -2.80 1.70 -21.68
CA VAL A 99 -3.40 2.89 -21.05
C VAL A 99 -4.91 2.75 -20.98
N LYS A 100 -5.56 2.51 -22.12
CA LYS A 100 -7.03 2.42 -22.17
C LYS A 100 -7.58 1.23 -21.36
N PRO A 101 -7.05 -0.01 -21.47
CA PRO A 101 -7.48 -1.12 -20.63
C PRO A 101 -7.38 -0.82 -19.12
N PHE A 102 -6.25 -0.24 -18.69
CA PHE A 102 -6.09 0.16 -17.29
C PHE A 102 -7.14 1.19 -16.86
N LEU A 103 -7.37 2.22 -17.69
CA LEU A 103 -8.34 3.27 -17.36
C LEU A 103 -9.78 2.74 -17.31
N ILE A 104 -10.13 1.75 -18.13
CA ILE A 104 -11.41 1.04 -18.02
C ILE A 104 -11.51 0.34 -16.65
N SER A 105 -10.48 -0.40 -16.24
CA SER A 105 -10.43 -0.99 -14.91
C SER A 105 -10.48 0.05 -13.80
N PHE A 106 -9.81 1.19 -13.97
CA PHE A 106 -9.85 2.29 -13.00
C PHE A 106 -11.24 2.90 -12.87
N ASN A 107 -11.95 3.09 -13.99
CA ASN A 107 -13.33 3.55 -13.94
C ASN A 107 -14.22 2.53 -13.18
N LYS A 108 -14.14 1.24 -13.54
CA LYS A 108 -14.97 0.19 -12.95
C LYS A 108 -14.67 -0.05 -11.46
N SER A 109 -13.40 -0.19 -11.09
CA SER A 109 -12.97 -0.61 -9.76
C SER A 109 -12.67 0.53 -8.79
N PHE A 110 -12.91 1.77 -9.19
CA PHE A 110 -12.75 2.91 -8.29
C PHE A 110 -13.87 3.93 -8.48
N ILE A 111 -14.01 4.51 -9.67
CA ILE A 111 -14.99 5.58 -9.91
C ILE A 111 -16.42 5.07 -9.73
N GLU A 112 -16.78 3.99 -10.42
CA GLU A 112 -18.13 3.41 -10.37
C GLU A 112 -18.46 2.89 -8.97
N VAL A 113 -17.51 2.20 -8.33
CA VAL A 113 -17.62 1.75 -6.94
C VAL A 113 -18.05 2.89 -5.99
N PHE A 114 -17.35 4.01 -5.99
CA PHE A 114 -17.72 5.14 -5.15
C PHE A 114 -19.00 5.84 -5.59
N ASN A 115 -19.26 5.93 -6.89
CA ASN A 115 -20.50 6.53 -7.39
C ASN A 115 -21.73 5.73 -6.93
N GLU A 116 -21.65 4.40 -6.96
CA GLU A 116 -22.71 3.52 -6.52
C GLU A 116 -22.92 3.62 -5.01
N VAL A 117 -21.85 3.52 -4.22
CA VAL A 117 -21.95 3.57 -2.75
C VAL A 117 -22.38 4.95 -2.25
N SER A 118 -21.93 6.03 -2.88
CA SER A 118 -22.34 7.40 -2.51
C SER A 118 -23.65 7.85 -3.16
N GLY A 119 -24.18 7.07 -4.11
CA GLY A 119 -25.35 7.41 -4.92
C GLY A 119 -25.16 8.64 -5.84
N SER A 120 -23.94 9.14 -6.02
CA SER A 120 -23.68 10.32 -6.86
C SER A 120 -22.25 10.42 -7.36
N LYS A 121 -22.01 11.24 -8.39
CA LYS A 121 -20.66 11.56 -8.87
C LYS A 121 -19.91 12.55 -7.97
N SER A 122 -20.60 13.20 -7.05
CA SER A 122 -20.08 14.30 -6.24
C SER A 122 -18.90 13.87 -5.37
N PHE A 123 -18.92 12.64 -4.85
CA PHE A 123 -17.83 12.13 -4.03
C PHE A 123 -16.52 12.08 -4.81
N ILE A 124 -16.52 11.42 -5.98
CA ILE A 124 -15.35 11.36 -6.85
C ILE A 124 -14.94 12.75 -7.31
N GLN A 125 -15.86 13.60 -7.73
CA GLN A 125 -15.54 14.97 -8.16
C GLN A 125 -14.79 15.78 -7.08
N GLN A 126 -15.12 15.58 -5.81
CA GLN A 126 -14.53 16.32 -4.68
C GLN A 126 -13.24 15.70 -4.16
N TYR A 127 -13.20 14.38 -4.02
CA TYR A 127 -12.16 13.70 -3.22
C TYR A 127 -11.21 12.84 -4.04
N SER A 128 -11.49 12.57 -5.32
CA SER A 128 -10.57 11.81 -6.15
C SER A 128 -9.28 12.58 -6.46
N PRO A 129 -8.19 11.85 -6.78
CA PRO A 129 -6.94 12.43 -7.27
C PRO A 129 -7.19 13.31 -8.50
N LYS A 130 -6.51 14.46 -8.58
CA LYS A 130 -6.68 15.40 -9.70
C LYS A 130 -5.80 15.06 -10.88
N ASN A 131 -4.65 14.45 -10.63
CA ASN A 131 -3.76 13.97 -11.68
C ASN A 131 -3.38 12.51 -11.41
N LEU A 132 -3.52 11.67 -12.42
CA LEU A 132 -2.97 10.32 -12.43
C LEU A 132 -1.88 10.25 -13.48
N VAL A 133 -0.67 9.92 -13.05
CA VAL A 133 0.50 9.80 -13.93
C VAL A 133 0.85 8.32 -14.07
N LEU A 134 0.73 7.79 -15.29
CA LEU A 134 0.92 6.37 -15.58
C LEU A 134 2.38 6.12 -16.00
N VAL A 135 3.10 5.33 -15.20
CA VAL A 135 4.53 5.06 -15.40
C VAL A 135 4.73 3.59 -15.76
N GLY A 136 5.46 3.34 -16.85
CA GLY A 136 5.67 2.01 -17.41
C GLY A 136 6.49 1.10 -16.49
N SER A 137 7.65 1.56 -16.07
CA SER A 137 8.55 0.82 -15.17
C SER A 137 8.00 0.75 -13.75
N ALA A 138 8.29 -0.35 -13.05
CA ALA A 138 8.07 -0.44 -11.61
C ALA A 138 8.95 0.58 -10.87
N GLY A 139 8.39 1.20 -9.83
CA GLY A 139 9.10 2.07 -8.91
C GLY A 139 9.66 1.27 -7.74
N SER A 140 10.56 1.88 -6.97
CA SER A 140 10.89 1.43 -5.61
C SER A 140 9.71 1.59 -4.64
N VAL A 141 8.71 2.40 -5.01
CA VAL A 141 7.44 2.60 -4.30
C VAL A 141 6.30 2.39 -5.32
N ALA A 142 5.22 1.73 -4.90
CA ALA A 142 4.09 1.38 -5.78
C ALA A 142 3.29 2.61 -6.26
N GLY A 143 3.38 3.72 -5.52
CA GLY A 143 2.95 5.05 -5.92
C GLY A 143 3.44 6.12 -4.97
N VAL A 144 3.46 7.36 -5.44
CA VAL A 144 3.81 8.54 -4.63
C VAL A 144 2.73 9.58 -4.88
N ALA A 145 2.24 10.22 -3.82
CA ALA A 145 1.52 11.49 -3.95
C ALA A 145 2.45 12.65 -3.62
N ASP A 146 2.48 13.67 -4.48
CA ASP A 146 3.31 14.87 -4.29
C ASP A 146 2.77 15.84 -3.22
N GLY A 147 1.69 15.46 -2.52
CA GLY A 147 0.98 16.33 -1.58
C GLY A 147 0.04 17.34 -2.23
N TYR A 148 -0.03 17.40 -3.57
CA TYR A 148 -0.89 18.32 -4.34
C TYR A 148 -2.00 17.61 -5.14
N GLY A 149 -2.23 16.32 -4.87
CA GLY A 149 -3.30 15.54 -5.49
C GLY A 149 -2.92 14.87 -6.81
N THR A 150 -1.62 14.79 -7.12
CA THR A 150 -1.08 13.92 -8.16
C THR A 150 -0.74 12.56 -7.57
N ILE A 151 -1.15 11.46 -8.22
CA ILE A 151 -0.66 10.12 -7.90
C ILE A 151 0.13 9.58 -9.08
N PHE A 152 1.33 9.10 -8.79
CA PHE A 152 2.15 8.34 -9.73
C PHE A 152 1.85 6.85 -9.59
N LEU A 153 1.43 6.19 -10.66
CA LEU A 153 1.14 4.75 -10.70
C LEU A 153 2.24 4.02 -11.48
N PHE A 154 3.07 3.26 -10.76
CA PHE A 154 4.23 2.60 -11.34
C PHE A 154 3.96 1.14 -11.74
N GLY A 155 4.71 0.67 -12.74
CA GLY A 155 4.67 -0.73 -13.15
C GLY A 155 3.51 -1.08 -14.07
N MET A 156 3.02 -0.11 -14.84
CA MET A 156 2.01 -0.34 -15.88
C MET A 156 2.45 -1.42 -16.87
N ASN A 157 3.72 -1.39 -17.29
CA ASN A 157 4.27 -2.30 -18.31
C ASN A 157 4.39 -3.75 -17.80
N THR A 158 4.45 -3.93 -16.49
CA THR A 158 4.56 -5.21 -15.77
C THR A 158 3.24 -5.67 -15.15
N ASN A 159 2.16 -4.91 -15.33
CA ASN A 159 0.87 -5.13 -14.69
C ASN A 159 0.98 -5.28 -13.16
N SER A 160 1.76 -4.42 -12.52
CA SER A 160 1.99 -4.42 -11.08
C SER A 160 1.38 -3.22 -10.37
N VAL A 161 0.47 -2.49 -11.03
CA VAL A 161 -0.27 -1.39 -10.41
C VAL A 161 -1.26 -1.97 -9.40
N SER A 162 -1.25 -1.41 -8.18
CA SER A 162 -2.16 -1.80 -7.11
C SER A 162 -3.28 -0.77 -6.95
N PHE A 163 -4.52 -1.23 -7.03
CA PHE A 163 -5.67 -0.40 -6.60
C PHE A 163 -5.58 -0.03 -5.13
N GLY A 164 -4.94 -0.87 -4.30
CA GLY A 164 -4.66 -0.54 -2.91
C GLY A 164 -3.92 0.79 -2.74
N THR A 165 -3.00 1.13 -3.66
CA THR A 165 -2.33 2.43 -3.65
C THR A 165 -3.32 3.57 -3.90
N ILE A 166 -4.25 3.42 -4.86
CA ILE A 166 -5.26 4.45 -5.15
C ILE A 166 -6.20 4.64 -3.95
N TYR A 167 -6.63 3.55 -3.32
CA TYR A 167 -7.46 3.58 -2.10
C TYR A 167 -6.71 4.17 -0.90
N HIS A 168 -5.41 3.90 -0.77
CA HIS A 168 -4.55 4.50 0.25
C HIS A 168 -4.52 6.03 0.08
N GLU A 169 -4.25 6.53 -1.12
CA GLU A 169 -4.11 7.96 -1.38
C GLU A 169 -5.44 8.74 -1.30
N ILE A 170 -6.58 8.14 -1.67
CA ILE A 170 -7.87 8.81 -1.42
C ILE A 170 -8.10 8.96 0.08
N MET A 171 -7.72 7.98 0.91
CA MET A 171 -7.84 8.12 2.37
C MET A 171 -7.01 9.29 2.91
N HIS A 172 -5.80 9.51 2.40
CA HIS A 172 -5.03 10.72 2.72
C HIS A 172 -5.80 11.99 2.37
N THR A 173 -6.43 12.04 1.19
CA THR A 173 -7.26 13.18 0.78
C THR A 173 -8.45 13.39 1.74
N LEU A 174 -9.15 12.33 2.13
CA LEU A 174 -10.26 12.41 3.09
C LEU A 174 -9.76 12.91 4.47
N ASN A 175 -8.66 12.35 4.96
CA ASN A 175 -8.03 12.75 6.23
C ASN A 175 -7.64 14.24 6.22
N ILE A 176 -7.10 14.77 5.12
CA ILE A 176 -6.79 16.20 5.00
C ILE A 176 -8.06 17.07 5.07
N ARG A 177 -9.18 16.60 4.50
CA ARG A 177 -10.43 17.38 4.42
C ARG A 177 -11.18 17.44 5.73
N LYS A 178 -11.19 16.37 6.52
CA LYS A 178 -12.00 16.26 7.74
C LYS A 178 -11.19 16.10 9.03
N GLY A 179 -9.90 15.83 8.92
CA GLY A 179 -9.04 15.45 10.03
C GLY A 179 -9.22 13.99 10.42
N ILE A 180 -8.17 13.39 10.96
CA ILE A 180 -8.23 12.05 11.54
C ILE A 180 -8.92 12.15 12.90
N PRO A 181 -9.93 11.32 13.20
CA PRO A 181 -10.63 11.39 14.48
C PRO A 181 -9.71 10.96 15.64
N PRO A 182 -9.82 11.61 16.82
CA PRO A 182 -9.05 11.22 18.00
C PRO A 182 -9.23 9.76 18.40
N TYR A 183 -10.45 9.23 18.28
CA TYR A 183 -10.75 7.84 18.63
C TYR A 183 -10.02 6.80 17.76
N PHE A 184 -9.62 7.15 16.53
CA PHE A 184 -8.76 6.30 15.71
C PHE A 184 -7.30 6.42 16.17
N THR A 185 -6.84 7.68 16.35
CA THR A 185 -5.48 8.01 16.78
C THR A 185 -5.09 7.33 18.09
N GLU A 186 -5.99 7.37 19.07
CA GLU A 186 -5.79 6.85 20.43
C GLU A 186 -5.58 5.33 20.47
N ILE A 187 -6.02 4.58 19.45
CA ILE A 187 -5.88 3.12 19.43
C ILE A 187 -4.40 2.70 19.46
N SER A 188 -3.52 3.42 18.77
CA SER A 188 -2.09 3.07 18.63
C SER A 188 -1.14 4.22 18.95
N LEU A 189 -1.59 5.27 19.64
CA LEU A 189 -0.83 6.50 19.87
C LEU A 189 0.60 6.25 20.40
N ALA A 190 0.77 5.32 21.35
CA ALA A 190 2.06 5.01 21.95
C ALA A 190 2.96 4.11 21.06
N ASP A 191 2.40 3.53 20.01
CA ASP A 191 3.03 2.47 19.22
C ASP A 191 3.56 2.94 17.86
N TYR A 192 3.28 4.17 17.42
CA TYR A 192 3.82 4.68 16.15
C TYR A 192 5.33 4.87 16.17
N ARG A 193 5.99 4.60 15.04
CA ARG A 193 7.45 4.52 14.89
C ARG A 193 7.89 5.08 13.54
N GLU A 194 8.06 6.40 13.45
CA GLU A 194 8.41 7.04 12.17
C GLU A 194 9.82 6.69 11.67
N ALA A 195 10.80 6.53 12.58
CA ALA A 195 12.20 6.38 12.20
C ALA A 195 12.61 4.95 11.81
N ASP A 196 11.87 3.94 12.26
CA ASP A 196 12.28 2.54 12.20
C ASP A 196 11.14 1.56 11.82
N TRP A 197 10.01 2.07 11.31
CA TRP A 197 8.90 1.24 10.85
C TRP A 197 9.33 0.15 9.84
N GLU A 198 10.29 0.45 8.97
CA GLU A 198 10.82 -0.50 7.96
C GLU A 198 11.37 -1.78 8.57
N TRP A 199 11.86 -1.71 9.80
CA TRP A 199 12.48 -2.81 10.53
C TRP A 199 11.51 -3.53 11.48
N ARG A 200 10.25 -3.07 11.55
CA ARG A 200 9.26 -3.59 12.48
C ARG A 200 8.60 -4.88 11.97
N VAL A 201 9.25 -6.00 12.25
CA VAL A 201 8.73 -7.34 11.90
C VAL A 201 7.52 -7.78 12.74
N THR A 202 7.24 -7.12 13.87
CA THR A 202 6.12 -7.42 14.77
C THR A 202 4.87 -6.60 14.50
N ALA A 203 4.82 -5.83 13.41
CA ALA A 203 3.76 -4.85 13.18
C ALA A 203 2.34 -5.45 13.30
N ASN A 204 2.11 -6.66 12.76
CA ASN A 204 0.82 -7.33 12.87
C ASN A 204 0.47 -7.77 14.30
N ASP A 205 1.46 -8.23 15.08
CA ASP A 205 1.28 -8.55 16.50
C ASP A 205 0.94 -7.29 17.32
N ASP A 206 1.49 -6.15 16.92
CA ASP A 206 1.27 -4.84 17.56
C ASP A 206 -0.03 -4.14 17.09
N GLY A 207 -0.78 -4.79 16.19
CA GLY A 207 -2.09 -4.36 15.71
C GLY A 207 -2.06 -3.37 14.54
N PHE A 208 -1.04 -3.42 13.70
CA PHE A 208 -0.97 -2.72 12.41
C PHE A 208 -1.17 -3.71 11.25
N VAL A 209 -1.78 -3.27 10.15
CA VAL A 209 -2.02 -4.15 8.98
C VAL A 209 -0.76 -4.39 8.13
N SER A 210 0.20 -3.48 8.25
CA SER A 210 1.52 -3.53 7.61
C SER A 210 2.57 -2.88 8.52
N ALA A 211 3.86 -3.09 8.22
CA ALA A 211 4.93 -2.34 8.88
C ALA A 211 4.80 -0.83 8.60
N TYR A 212 4.43 -0.45 7.38
CA TYR A 212 4.24 0.93 6.96
C TYR A 212 3.12 1.65 7.72
N ALA A 213 2.01 0.96 7.99
CA ALA A 213 0.93 1.45 8.85
C ALA A 213 1.42 1.84 10.26
N SER A 214 2.54 1.29 10.72
CA SER A 214 3.11 1.65 12.03
C SER A 214 3.93 2.95 12.03
N ARG A 215 4.18 3.54 10.86
CA ARG A 215 4.95 4.78 10.72
C ARG A 215 4.28 5.95 11.41
N SER A 216 3.00 6.17 11.12
CA SER A 216 2.21 7.30 11.62
C SER A 216 0.72 6.97 11.61
N VAL A 217 -0.09 7.76 12.32
CA VAL A 217 -1.55 7.61 12.30
C VAL A 217 -2.14 7.83 10.90
N THR A 218 -1.55 8.72 10.10
CA THR A 218 -2.02 9.01 8.74
C THR A 218 -1.84 7.78 7.85
N GLU A 219 -0.67 7.14 7.89
CA GLU A 219 -0.41 5.92 7.14
C GLU A 219 -1.24 4.74 7.67
N ASP A 220 -1.44 4.65 8.99
CA ASP A 220 -2.24 3.58 9.60
C ASP A 220 -3.67 3.58 9.09
N MET A 221 -4.32 4.75 9.07
CA MET A 221 -5.71 4.86 8.59
C MET A 221 -5.82 4.58 7.10
N ALA A 222 -4.87 5.07 6.30
CA ALA A 222 -4.81 4.82 4.86
C ALA A 222 -4.57 3.34 4.54
N GLU A 223 -3.67 2.67 5.27
CA GLU A 223 -3.36 1.26 5.10
C GLU A 223 -4.51 0.36 5.58
N VAL A 224 -5.16 0.68 6.70
CA VAL A 224 -6.36 -0.06 7.17
C VAL A 224 -7.46 0.03 6.11
N PHE A 225 -7.74 1.22 5.58
CA PHE A 225 -8.74 1.41 4.54
C PHE A 225 -8.40 0.66 3.25
N SER A 226 -7.17 0.81 2.76
CA SER A 226 -6.70 0.14 1.56
C SER A 226 -6.76 -1.39 1.68
N ASN A 227 -6.25 -1.96 2.78
CA ASN A 227 -6.29 -3.41 2.98
C ASN A 227 -7.71 -3.92 3.19
N PHE A 228 -8.56 -3.19 3.92
CA PHE A 228 -9.95 -3.59 4.14
C PHE A 228 -10.72 -3.70 2.82
N VAL A 229 -10.58 -2.70 1.94
CA VAL A 229 -11.32 -2.66 0.67
C VAL A 229 -10.70 -3.56 -0.39
N THR A 230 -9.38 -3.52 -0.56
CA THR A 230 -8.72 -4.12 -1.73
C THR A 230 -8.04 -5.46 -1.48
N ASN A 231 -7.86 -5.84 -0.21
CA ASN A 231 -7.18 -7.06 0.21
C ASN A 231 -7.89 -7.73 1.39
N HIS A 232 -9.21 -7.88 1.28
CA HIS A 232 -10.05 -8.30 2.39
C HIS A 232 -9.69 -9.68 2.96
N ASP A 233 -9.36 -10.66 2.12
CA ASP A 233 -8.90 -11.98 2.58
C ASP A 233 -7.68 -11.90 3.50
N ARG A 234 -6.71 -11.02 3.19
CA ARG A 234 -5.57 -10.77 4.06
C ARG A 234 -6.00 -10.02 5.31
N PHE A 235 -6.90 -9.05 5.19
CA PHE A 235 -7.44 -8.32 6.32
C PHE A 235 -8.08 -9.27 7.34
N GLU A 236 -8.94 -10.18 6.89
CA GLU A 236 -9.57 -11.21 7.71
C GLU A 236 -8.54 -12.15 8.37
N GLN A 237 -7.48 -12.53 7.66
CA GLN A 237 -6.37 -13.29 8.26
C GLN A 237 -5.67 -12.53 9.38
N LEU A 238 -5.48 -11.20 9.23
CA LEU A 238 -4.88 -10.36 10.26
C LEU A 238 -5.77 -10.25 11.50
N LEU A 239 -7.09 -10.26 11.34
CA LEU A 239 -8.03 -10.27 12.47
C LEU A 239 -7.92 -11.53 13.33
N GLN A 240 -7.49 -12.65 12.75
CA GLN A 240 -7.25 -13.90 13.49
C GLN A 240 -5.96 -13.87 14.32
N ASN A 241 -5.10 -12.85 14.19
CA ASN A 241 -3.90 -12.73 15.01
C ASN A 241 -4.28 -12.54 16.49
N PRO A 242 -3.88 -13.44 17.41
CA PRO A 242 -4.31 -13.40 18.81
C PRO A 242 -3.77 -12.20 19.60
N LYS A 243 -2.67 -11.57 19.13
CA LYS A 243 -2.08 -10.40 19.78
C LYS A 243 -2.63 -9.09 19.23
N GLY A 244 -2.62 -8.94 17.90
CA GLY A 244 -2.94 -7.67 17.25
C GLY A 244 -4.34 -7.58 16.64
N GLY A 245 -5.00 -8.72 16.37
CA GLY A 245 -6.25 -8.78 15.59
C GLY A 245 -7.38 -7.94 16.17
N LYS A 246 -7.57 -7.98 17.51
CA LYS A 246 -8.58 -7.14 18.19
C LYS A 246 -8.32 -5.63 18.03
N LYS A 247 -7.05 -5.23 17.97
CA LYS A 247 -6.67 -3.82 17.78
C LYS A 247 -6.88 -3.38 16.34
N ILE A 248 -6.62 -4.26 15.38
CA ILE A 248 -6.94 -4.05 13.95
C ILE A 248 -8.45 -3.93 13.76
N GLN A 249 -9.26 -4.80 14.38
CA GLN A 249 -10.72 -4.69 14.32
C GLN A 249 -11.21 -3.33 14.83
N ARG A 250 -10.71 -2.88 15.98
CA ARG A 250 -11.07 -1.55 16.53
C ARG A 250 -10.75 -0.40 15.57
N LYS A 251 -9.68 -0.52 14.78
CA LYS A 251 -9.34 0.46 13.74
C LYS A 251 -10.32 0.41 12.57
N ALA A 252 -10.72 -0.79 12.13
CA ALA A 252 -11.75 -0.96 11.10
C ALA A 252 -13.09 -0.36 11.56
N ASP A 253 -13.50 -0.62 12.80
CA ASP A 253 -14.74 -0.07 13.38
C ASP A 253 -14.68 1.47 13.44
N ALA A 254 -13.56 2.03 13.89
CA ALA A 254 -13.32 3.46 13.91
C ALA A 254 -13.33 4.08 12.50
N LEU A 255 -12.71 3.42 11.53
CA LEU A 255 -12.72 3.84 10.13
C LEU A 255 -14.13 3.80 9.52
N ALA A 256 -14.89 2.74 9.78
CA ALA A 256 -16.28 2.63 9.33
C ALA A 256 -17.15 3.74 9.93
N GLN A 257 -16.98 4.01 11.24
CA GLN A 257 -17.64 5.12 11.90
C GLN A 257 -17.30 6.46 11.23
N PHE A 258 -16.02 6.73 10.97
CA PHE A 258 -15.56 7.97 10.34
C PHE A 258 -16.16 8.16 8.95
N LEU A 259 -16.07 7.14 8.07
CA LEU A 259 -16.60 7.21 6.71
C LEU A 259 -18.11 7.40 6.70
N SER A 260 -18.83 6.74 7.60
CA SER A 260 -20.29 6.88 7.73
C SER A 260 -20.68 8.28 8.20
N GLN A 261 -20.01 8.81 9.23
CA GLN A 261 -20.36 10.09 9.85
C GLN A 261 -19.95 11.29 8.98
N GLU A 262 -18.75 11.26 8.41
CA GLU A 262 -18.17 12.42 7.71
C GLU A 262 -18.47 12.45 6.21
N TYR A 263 -18.71 11.29 5.62
CA TYR A 263 -18.86 11.12 4.17
C TYR A 263 -20.12 10.36 3.75
N HIS A 264 -20.90 9.83 4.69
CA HIS A 264 -22.06 8.99 4.40
C HIS A 264 -21.73 7.77 3.52
N ILE A 265 -20.51 7.25 3.67
CA ILE A 265 -20.03 6.05 2.97
C ILE A 265 -20.11 4.87 3.94
N ASP A 266 -20.81 3.82 3.53
CA ASP A 266 -20.76 2.52 4.20
C ASP A 266 -19.51 1.77 3.71
N LEU A 267 -18.57 1.52 4.63
CA LEU A 267 -17.29 0.88 4.32
C LEU A 267 -17.47 -0.55 3.80
N GLU A 268 -18.44 -1.29 4.33
CA GLU A 268 -18.66 -2.68 3.94
C GLU A 268 -19.33 -2.76 2.56
N GLN A 269 -20.29 -1.88 2.28
CA GLN A 269 -20.83 -1.76 0.92
C GLN A 269 -19.76 -1.34 -0.08
N LEU A 270 -18.86 -0.43 0.30
CA LEU A 270 -17.74 -0.02 -0.56
C LEU A 270 -16.84 -1.20 -0.92
N ARG A 271 -16.50 -2.03 0.08
CA ARG A 271 -15.72 -3.26 -0.12
C ARG A 271 -16.43 -4.26 -1.04
N LEU A 272 -17.70 -4.56 -0.76
CA LEU A 272 -18.51 -5.49 -1.57
C LEU A 272 -18.64 -5.03 -3.02
N GLN A 273 -18.82 -3.73 -3.24
CA GLN A 273 -18.89 -3.15 -4.56
C GLN A 273 -17.54 -3.23 -5.29
N TYR A 274 -16.44 -2.96 -4.58
CA TYR A 274 -15.10 -3.18 -5.12
C TYR A 274 -14.88 -4.63 -5.55
N GLU A 275 -15.24 -5.62 -4.73
CA GLU A 275 -15.10 -7.03 -5.09
C GLU A 275 -15.94 -7.42 -6.31
N THR A 276 -17.17 -6.90 -6.41
CA THR A 276 -18.05 -7.12 -7.56
C THR A 276 -17.44 -6.53 -8.83
N SER A 277 -16.74 -5.39 -8.74
CA SER A 277 -16.08 -4.76 -9.88
C SER A 277 -14.98 -5.62 -10.52
N LEU A 278 -14.42 -6.59 -9.79
CA LEU A 278 -13.35 -7.46 -10.26
C LEU A 278 -13.85 -8.66 -11.08
N GLN A 279 -15.16 -8.92 -11.08
CA GLN A 279 -15.82 -10.00 -11.83
C GLN A 279 -16.23 -9.54 -13.23
#